data_AF-A0A6P0RV18-F1
#
_entry.id   AF-A0A6P0RV18-F1
#
_cell.length_a   1.000
_cell.length_b   1.000
_cell.length_c   1.000
_cell.angle_alpha   90.00
_cell.angle_beta   90.00
_cell.angle_gamma   90.00
#
_symmetry.space_group_name_H-M   'P 1'
#
loop_
_entity.id
_entity.type
_entity.pdbx_description
1 polymer ?
#
loop_
_entity_poly.entity_id
_entity_poly.type
_entity_poly.pdbx_seq_one_letter_code
_entity_poly.pdbx_strand_id
1 'polypeptide(L)' 'MRKLKYYVACTIDQFIARENGSFDFFLTEGEQVADLLESFPETIPAHFRDQLGISAENKHFDVVLMGRRTYEVGLKEGFT' A
#
# COMPACT_ATOMS: atom_id res chain seq x y z
N MET A 1 -14.32 -18.16 10.56
CA MET A 1 -14.28 -16.95 9.71
C MET A 1 -12.86 -16.39 9.72
N ARG A 2 -12.32 -15.93 8.58
CA ARG A 2 -10.99 -15.29 8.54
C ARG A 2 -11.06 -13.91 9.19
N LYS A 3 -9.99 -13.48 9.88
CA LYS A 3 -9.88 -12.11 10.41
C LYS A 3 -9.51 -11.16 9.27
N LEU A 4 -10.23 -10.05 9.16
CA LEU A 4 -9.89 -8.96 8.24
C LEU A 4 -9.14 -7.88 9.01
N LYS A 5 -7.98 -7.46 8.49
CA LYS A 5 -7.22 -6.33 9.02
C LYS A 5 -7.35 -5.18 8.02
N TYR A 6 -7.71 -3.99 8.49
CA TYR A 6 -7.78 -2.80 7.65
C TYR A 6 -6.45 -2.05 7.77
N TYR A 7 -5.79 -1.87 6.64
CA TYR A 7 -4.51 -1.16 6.54
C TYR A 7 -4.69 -0.03 5.54
N VAL A 8 -4.55 1.21 6.00
CA VAL A 8 -4.88 2.40 5.23
C VAL A 8 -4.04 3.59 5.69
N ALA A 9 -3.59 4.41 4.73
CA ALA A 9 -3.12 5.76 5.02
C ALA A 9 -4.33 6.71 4.94
N CYS A 10 -4.51 7.56 5.95
CA CYS A 10 -5.57 8.57 5.95
C CYS A 10 -5.05 9.88 6.54
N THR A 11 -5.70 10.96 6.16
CA THR A 11 -5.50 12.27 6.78
C THR A 11 -6.11 12.30 8.19
N ILE A 12 -5.76 13.32 8.98
CA ILE A 12 -6.30 13.49 10.35
C ILE A 12 -7.82 13.65 10.35
N ASP A 13 -8.37 14.26 9.30
CA ASP A 13 -9.81 14.39 9.04
C ASP A 13 -10.43 13.16 8.32
N GLN A 14 -9.70 12.04 8.26
CA GLN A 14 -10.19 10.71 7.86
C GLN A 14 -10.49 10.52 6.36
N PHE A 15 -9.79 11.25 5.49
CA PHE A 15 -9.87 11.08 4.04
C PHE A 15 -8.66 10.30 3.49
N ILE A 16 -8.89 9.57 2.39
CA ILE A 16 -7.87 8.76 1.71
C ILE A 16 -7.53 9.26 0.30
N ALA A 17 -8.27 10.25 -0.18
CA ALA A 17 -8.10 10.86 -1.50
C ALA A 17 -8.79 12.23 -1.53
N ARG A 18 -8.39 13.08 -2.48
CA ARG A 18 -9.11 14.32 -2.79
C ARG A 18 -10.40 14.02 -3.57
N GLU A 19 -11.26 15.02 -3.74
CA GLU A 19 -12.50 14.89 -4.51
C GLU A 19 -12.27 14.44 -5.96
N ASN A 20 -11.15 14.86 -6.57
CA ASN A 20 -10.76 14.44 -7.91
C ASN A 20 -10.12 13.04 -7.97
N GLY A 21 -9.99 12.34 -6.83
CA GLY A 21 -9.41 11.02 -6.71
C GLY A 21 -7.89 10.96 -6.58
N SER A 22 -7.18 12.09 -6.57
CA SER A 22 -5.72 12.08 -6.36
C SER A 22 -5.36 11.73 -4.90
N PHE A 23 -4.22 11.06 -4.74
CA PHE A 23 -3.68 10.57 -3.46
C PHE A 23 -2.17 10.86 -3.32
N ASP A 24 -1.63 11.70 -4.21
CA ASP A 24 -0.23 12.10 -4.33
C ASP A 24 0.31 12.94 -3.16
N PHE A 25 -0.54 13.26 -2.19
CA PHE A 25 -0.19 14.02 -0.99
C PHE A 25 0.29 13.14 0.17
N PHE A 26 0.18 11.81 0.07
CA PHE A 26 0.82 10.90 1.03
C PHE A 26 2.30 10.74 0.66
N LEU A 27 3.18 11.15 1.57
CA LEU A 27 4.61 11.06 1.36
C LEU A 27 5.06 9.59 1.30
N THR A 28 5.83 9.26 0.27
CA THR A 28 6.46 7.94 0.08
C THR A 28 7.93 7.93 0.55
N GLU A 29 8.35 8.96 1.27
CA GLU A 29 9.69 9.14 1.82
C GLU A 29 9.65 9.60 3.28
N GLY A 30 10.77 9.43 3.99
CA GLY A 30 10.93 9.76 5.41
C GLY A 30 11.07 8.54 6.32
N GLU A 31 11.49 8.76 7.57
CA GLU A 31 11.72 7.70 8.56
C GLU A 31 10.49 6.82 8.78
N GLN A 32 9.30 7.43 8.78
CA GLN A 32 8.04 6.70 8.97
C GLN A 32 7.78 5.65 7.88
N VAL A 33 8.35 5.83 6.69
CA VAL A 33 8.24 4.85 5.60
C VAL A 33 9.13 3.65 5.89
N ALA A 34 10.36 3.86 6.37
CA ALA A 34 11.26 2.76 6.73
C ALA A 34 10.62 1.84 7.80
N ASP A 35 10.06 2.43 8.85
CA ASP A 35 9.36 1.68 9.90
C ASP A 35 8.15 0.90 9.37
N LEU A 36 7.42 1.51 8.42
CA LEU A 36 6.27 0.88 7.77
C LEU A 36 6.69 -0.34 6.93
N LEU A 37 7.79 -0.21 6.19
CA LEU A 37 8.33 -1.29 5.36
C LEU A 37 8.90 -2.43 6.19
N GLU A 38 9.54 -2.12 7.32
CA GLU A 38 10.01 -3.14 8.25
C GLU A 38 8.83 -3.89 8.88
N SER A 39 7.76 -3.18 9.27
CA SER A 39 6.60 -3.77 9.93
C SER A 39 5.68 -4.53 8.97
N PHE A 40 5.49 -4.02 7.75
CA PHE A 40 4.55 -4.54 6.75
C PHE A 40 5.24 -4.73 5.39
N PRO A 41 6.26 -5.59 5.30
CA PRO A 41 7.04 -5.73 4.07
C PRO A 41 6.17 -6.14 2.87
N GLU A 42 5.08 -6.86 3.07
CA GLU A 42 4.15 -7.31 2.03
C GLU A 42 3.30 -6.21 1.37
N THR A 43 3.34 -4.96 1.85
CA THR A 43 2.59 -3.85 1.25
C THR A 43 3.32 -3.23 0.05
N ILE A 44 4.58 -3.62 -0.18
CA ILE A 44 5.32 -3.27 -1.38
C ILE A 44 4.96 -4.21 -2.54
N PRO A 45 4.56 -3.66 -3.71
CA PRO A 45 4.27 -4.46 -4.88
C PRO A 45 5.45 -5.37 -5.25
N ALA A 46 5.15 -6.62 -5.61
CA ALA A 46 6.17 -7.64 -5.87
C ALA A 46 7.24 -7.18 -6.87
N HIS A 47 6.84 -6.47 -7.93
CA HIS A 47 7.74 -5.97 -8.98
C HIS A 47 8.69 -4.84 -8.51
N PHE A 48 8.44 -4.22 -7.35
CA PHE A 48 9.34 -3.22 -6.76
C PHE A 48 10.26 -3.78 -5.67
N ARG A 49 10.02 -5.00 -5.18
CA ARG A 49 10.78 -5.56 -4.04
C ARG A 49 12.28 -5.67 -4.35
N ASP A 50 12.63 -6.19 -5.52
CA ASP A 50 14.03 -6.37 -5.92
C ASP A 50 14.74 -5.02 -6.07
N GLN A 51 14.08 -4.03 -6.68
CA GLN A 51 14.62 -2.68 -6.84
C GLN A 51 14.86 -1.99 -5.49
N LEU A 52 14.05 -2.30 -4.48
CA LEU A 52 14.15 -1.75 -3.13
C LEU A 52 14.95 -2.64 -2.16
N GLY A 53 15.52 -3.75 -2.62
CA GLY A 53 16.30 -4.68 -1.79
C GLY A 53 15.50 -5.42 -0.72
N ILE A 54 14.19 -5.57 -0.91
CA ILE A 54 13.28 -6.15 0.08
C ILE A 54 13.18 -7.67 -0.11
N SER A 55 13.92 -8.41 0.70
CA SER A 55 13.90 -9.88 0.75
C SER A 55 13.07 -10.47 1.91
N ALA A 56 12.51 -9.63 2.77
CA ALA A 56 11.73 -10.07 3.93
C ALA A 56 10.49 -10.86 3.50
N GLU A 57 10.12 -11.89 4.27
CA GLU A 57 8.85 -12.60 4.11
C GLU A 57 7.66 -11.75 4.60
N ASN A 58 6.46 -12.07 4.13
CA ASN A 58 5.22 -11.43 4.57
C ASN A 58 4.97 -11.70 6.07
N LYS A 59 4.57 -10.69 6.83
CA LYS A 59 4.40 -10.80 8.30
C LYS A 59 2.95 -10.87 8.78
N HIS A 60 2.04 -10.21 8.09
CA HIS A 60 0.69 -9.90 8.58
C HIS A 60 -0.44 -10.25 7.63
N PHE A 61 -0.20 -10.21 6.31
CA PHE A 61 -1.20 -10.43 5.27
C PHE A 61 -0.70 -11.38 4.17
N ASP A 62 -1.60 -12.22 3.68
CA ASP A 62 -1.40 -13.14 2.57
C ASP A 62 -2.31 -12.84 1.38
N VAL A 63 -3.38 -12.07 1.60
CA VAL A 63 -4.39 -11.71 0.60
C VAL A 63 -4.82 -10.26 0.80
N VAL A 64 -4.97 -9.52 -0.30
CA VAL A 64 -5.48 -8.15 -0.30
C VAL A 64 -6.88 -8.12 -0.92
N LEU A 65 -7.81 -7.46 -0.22
CA LEU A 65 -9.11 -7.08 -0.76
C LEU A 65 -9.09 -5.59 -1.05
N MET A 66 -9.43 -5.19 -2.27
CA MET A 66 -9.46 -3.78 -2.68
C MET A 66 -10.66 -3.46 -3.56
N GLY A 67 -11.08 -2.19 -3.55
CA GLY A 67 -12.11 -1.70 -4.43
C GLY A 67 -11.62 -1.55 -5.88
N ARG A 68 -12.56 -1.57 -6.82
CA ARG A 68 -12.26 -1.49 -8.26
C ARG A 68 -11.49 -0.23 -8.67
N ARG A 69 -11.75 0.92 -8.03
CA ARG A 69 -11.01 2.18 -8.28
C ARG A 69 -9.56 2.12 -7.81
N THR A 70 -9.26 1.42 -6.71
CA THR A 70 -7.88 1.21 -6.24
C THR A 70 -7.13 0.30 -7.21
N TYR A 71 -7.76 -0.80 -7.64
CA TYR A 71 -7.18 -1.73 -8.62
C TYR A 71 -6.82 -1.05 -9.95
N GLU A 72 -7.64 -0.10 -10.42
CA GLU A 72 -7.37 0.66 -11.66
C GLU A 72 -6.02 1.36 -11.71
N VAL A 73 -5.51 1.80 -10.55
CA VAL A 73 -4.28 2.60 -10.50
C VAL A 73 -3.12 1.78 -11.07
N GLY A 74 -2.91 0.56 -10.58
CA GLY A 74 -1.90 -0.35 -11.12
C GLY A 74 -2.23 -0.87 -12.52
N LEU A 75 -3.51 -1.11 -12.80
CA LEU A 75 -3.95 -1.61 -14.10
C LEU A 75 -3.60 -0.65 -15.26
N LYS A 76 -3.72 0.66 -15.04
CA LYS A 76 -3.36 1.69 -16.04
C LYS A 76 -1.86 1.72 -16.34
N GLU A 77 -1.04 1.32 -15.38
CA GLU A 77 0.42 1.16 -15.52
C GLU A 77 0.81 -0.22 -16.07
N GLY A 78 -0.16 -1.09 -16.36
CA GLY A 78 0.07 -2.42 -16.94
C GLY A 78 0.30 -3.54 -15.92
N PHE A 79 0.02 -3.32 -14.64
CA PHE A 79 0.15 -4.32 -13.58
C PHE A 79 -1.20 -4.94 -13.20
N THR A 80 -1.22 -6.25 -12.94
CA THR A 80 -2.40 -7.01 -12.47
C THR A 80 -2.09 -7.83 -11.25
#